data_AF-A0A418RFP7-F1
#
_entry.id   AF-A0A418RFP7-F1
#
_cell.length_a   1.000
_cell.length_b   1.000
_cell.length_c   1.000
_cell.angle_alpha   90.00
_cell.angle_beta   90.00
_cell.angle_gamma   90.00
#
_symmetry.space_group_name_H-M   'P 1'
#
loop_
_entity.id
_entity.type
_entity.pdbx_description
1 polymer ?
#
loop_
_entity_poly.entity_id
_entity_poly.type
_entity_poly.pdbx_seq_one_letter_code
_entity_poly.pdbx_strand_id
1 'polypeptide(L)'
;MNNNELQEFPTEALILELKKRGLSPTFLSFPENLLSPVIETPANKEIKIEKEIGMLQTLGGKMKQFNFHIQGSNLFIDRIDSKIQDIVPIDMLYTILLKLPENDYFPLANNVQYLKMGTEKYGFGTLLYAESGGNLTLAQSSSQIVAILTGCKILIWNNLKRNMLFHIANLPQNASELLESLTNYQKSLFIADN
;
A
#
# COMPACT_ATOMS: atom_id res chain seq x y z
N MET A 1 -39.15 -6.66 -5.84
CA MET A 1 -38.93 -7.88 -6.65
C MET A 1 -37.46 -8.22 -6.57
N ASN A 2 -37.15 -9.28 -5.82
CA ASN A 2 -35.81 -9.86 -5.73
C ASN A 2 -35.52 -10.66 -7.01
N ASN A 3 -34.27 -10.65 -7.48
CA ASN A 3 -33.39 -11.83 -7.41
C ASN A 3 -32.01 -11.49 -7.98
N ASN A 4 -31.01 -11.57 -7.10
CA ASN A 4 -29.60 -11.70 -7.44
C ASN A 4 -29.42 -13.04 -8.17
N GLU A 5 -29.09 -13.00 -9.45
CA GLU A 5 -28.52 -14.17 -10.14
C GLU A 5 -27.05 -14.28 -9.73
N LEU A 6 -26.79 -15.15 -8.74
CA LEU A 6 -25.46 -15.67 -8.48
C LEU A 6 -25.08 -16.51 -9.70
N GLN A 7 -24.11 -16.03 -10.47
CA GLN A 7 -23.50 -16.76 -11.57
C GLN A 7 -22.92 -18.08 -11.03
N GLU A 8 -23.52 -19.20 -11.40
CA GLU A 8 -23.04 -20.52 -10.99
C GLU A 8 -21.61 -20.74 -11.51
N PHE A 9 -20.71 -21.08 -10.59
CA PHE A 9 -19.32 -21.39 -10.94
C PHE A 9 -19.30 -22.72 -11.72
N PRO A 10 -18.69 -22.78 -12.92
CA PRO A 10 -18.71 -23.98 -13.75
C PRO A 10 -17.78 -25.06 -13.17
N THR A 11 -18.30 -25.78 -12.18
CA THR A 11 -17.60 -26.84 -11.43
C THR A 11 -17.09 -27.95 -12.35
N GLU A 12 -17.82 -28.22 -13.43
CA GLU A 12 -17.48 -29.20 -14.44
C GLU A 12 -16.18 -28.85 -15.19
N ALA A 13 -15.98 -27.56 -15.50
CA ALA A 13 -14.78 -27.08 -16.17
C ALA A 13 -13.54 -27.22 -15.27
N LEU A 14 -13.70 -26.96 -13.97
CA LEU A 14 -12.64 -27.13 -12.98
C LEU A 14 -12.26 -28.61 -12.82
N ILE A 15 -13.25 -29.51 -12.73
CA ILE A 15 -13.02 -30.96 -12.62
C ILE A 15 -12.27 -31.49 -13.84
N LEU A 16 -12.61 -31.01 -15.03
CA LEU A 16 -11.93 -31.40 -16.27
C LEU A 16 -10.46 -30.94 -16.30
N GLU A 17 -10.19 -29.72 -15.84
CA GLU A 17 -8.83 -29.16 -15.77
C GLU A 17 -7.95 -29.88 -14.73
N LEU A 18 -8.52 -30.24 -13.58
CA LEU A 18 -7.82 -31.02 -12.56
C LEU A 18 -7.40 -32.40 -13.09
N LYS A 19 -8.29 -33.09 -13.82
CA LYS A 19 -7.97 -34.37 -14.47
C LYS A 19 -6.86 -34.25 -15.50
N LYS A 20 -6.85 -33.19 -16.33
CA LYS A 20 -5.77 -32.94 -17.31
C LYS A 20 -4.40 -32.79 -16.64
N ARG A 21 -4.36 -32.28 -15.41
CA ARG A 21 -3.13 -32.07 -14.63
C ARG A 21 -2.70 -33.30 -13.83
N GLY A 22 -3.36 -34.44 -14.01
CA GLY A 22 -3.06 -35.66 -13.26
C GLY A 22 -3.44 -35.58 -11.78
N LEU A 23 -4.23 -34.58 -11.38
CA LEU A 23 -4.74 -34.42 -10.02
C LEU A 23 -6.06 -35.18 -9.90
N SER A 24 -6.08 -36.24 -9.10
CA SER A 24 -7.32 -36.90 -8.74
C SER A 24 -8.02 -36.09 -7.64
N PRO A 25 -9.24 -35.56 -7.87
CA PRO A 25 -10.00 -34.94 -6.80
C PRO A 25 -10.41 -36.05 -5.83
N THR A 26 -9.62 -36.24 -4.78
CA THR A 26 -10.05 -37.07 -3.66
C THR A 26 -11.03 -36.22 -2.88
N PHE A 27 -12.32 -36.39 -3.17
CA PHE A 27 -13.38 -35.83 -2.35
C PHE A 27 -13.28 -36.50 -0.98
N LEU A 28 -12.88 -35.74 0.04
CA LEU A 28 -12.98 -36.17 1.42
C LEU A 28 -14.47 -36.46 1.68
N SER A 29 -14.83 -37.74 1.77
CA SER A 29 -16.16 -38.16 2.19
C SER A 29 -16.35 -37.71 3.64
N PHE A 30 -17.19 -36.70 3.86
CA PHE A 30 -17.62 -36.35 5.20
C PHE A 30 -18.55 -37.44 5.72
N PRO A 31 -18.39 -37.92 6.98
CA PRO A 31 -19.32 -38.88 7.55
C PRO A 31 -20.73 -38.26 7.66
N GLU A 32 -21.72 -38.94 7.10
CA GLU A 32 -23.13 -38.52 6.95
C GLU A 32 -23.93 -38.40 8.28
N ASN A 33 -23.27 -38.30 9.43
CA ASN A 33 -23.94 -38.40 10.73
C ASN A 33 -23.77 -37.18 11.64
N LEU A 34 -23.91 -35.98 11.08
CA LEU A 34 -24.06 -34.75 11.87
C LEU A 34 -25.19 -33.87 11.30
N LEU A 35 -26.41 -34.40 11.32
CA LEU A 35 -27.60 -33.56 11.38
C LEU A 35 -27.88 -33.25 12.87
N SER A 36 -27.84 -31.97 13.17
CA SER A 36 -27.78 -31.28 14.46
C SER A 36 -28.90 -31.66 15.45
N PRO A 37 -28.78 -31.25 16.72
CA PRO A 37 -29.46 -29.99 17.04
C PRO A 37 -28.70 -29.05 18.00
N VAL A 38 -28.95 -27.75 17.79
CA VAL A 38 -28.68 -26.61 18.69
C VAL A 38 -27.22 -26.39 19.09
N ILE A 39 -26.45 -25.77 18.20
CA ILE A 39 -25.42 -24.83 18.64
C ILE A 39 -26.10 -23.46 18.57
N GLU A 40 -26.40 -22.88 19.74
CA GLU A 40 -26.62 -21.46 19.86
C GLU A 40 -25.50 -20.76 19.10
N THR A 41 -25.83 -20.06 18.04
CA THR A 41 -24.88 -19.28 17.24
C THR A 41 -24.13 -18.38 18.22
N PRO A 42 -22.81 -18.60 18.50
CA PRO A 42 -22.04 -17.53 19.07
C PRO A 42 -22.09 -16.46 18.00
N ALA A 43 -22.74 -15.35 18.35
CA ALA A 43 -22.84 -14.16 17.53
C ALA A 43 -21.54 -13.97 16.77
N ASN A 44 -21.68 -13.81 15.46
CA ASN A 44 -20.67 -13.43 14.51
C ASN A 44 -19.80 -12.31 15.13
N LYS A 45 -18.77 -12.70 15.91
CA LYS A 45 -17.70 -11.81 16.29
C LYS A 45 -16.95 -11.67 15.00
N GLU A 46 -17.36 -10.67 14.21
CA GLU A 46 -16.44 -9.98 13.33
C GLU A 46 -15.18 -9.78 14.16
N ILE A 47 -14.18 -10.61 13.92
CA ILE A 47 -12.84 -10.34 14.38
C ILE A 47 -12.48 -9.12 13.54
N LYS A 48 -12.80 -7.93 14.07
CA LYS A 48 -12.18 -6.69 13.64
C LYS A 48 -10.71 -6.92 13.93
N ILE A 49 -10.00 -7.41 12.92
CA ILE A 49 -8.56 -7.26 12.87
C ILE A 49 -8.39 -5.75 12.84
N GLU A 50 -8.15 -5.16 14.01
CA GLU A 50 -7.82 -3.76 14.11
C GLU A 50 -6.59 -3.57 13.22
N LYS A 51 -6.80 -2.92 12.09
CA LYS A 51 -5.70 -2.53 11.23
C LYS A 51 -4.85 -1.60 12.09
N GLU A 52 -3.60 -1.96 12.31
CA GLU A 52 -2.62 -1.02 12.85
C GLU A 52 -2.49 0.13 11.84
N ILE A 53 -3.04 1.29 12.20
CA ILE A 53 -3.05 2.48 11.34
C ILE A 53 -1.98 3.44 11.88
N GLY A 54 -1.00 3.77 11.05
CA GLY A 54 -0.05 4.84 11.35
C GLY A 54 -0.64 6.19 10.99
N MET A 55 -0.70 7.13 11.94
CA MET A 55 -1.12 8.51 11.68
C MET A 55 0.11 9.41 11.54
N LEU A 56 0.17 10.19 10.46
CA LEU A 56 1.30 11.09 10.17
C LEU A 56 0.84 12.41 9.59
N GLN A 57 1.79 13.34 9.47
CA GLN A 57 1.63 14.60 8.77
C GLN A 57 2.64 14.69 7.61
N THR A 58 2.21 15.26 6.48
CA THR A 58 3.13 15.57 5.38
C THR A 58 4.15 16.61 5.84
N LEU A 59 5.34 16.56 5.26
CA LEU A 59 6.40 17.53 5.54
C LEU A 59 6.07 18.91 4.93
N GLY A 60 6.87 19.92 5.29
CA GLY A 60 6.80 21.26 4.69
C GLY A 60 5.87 22.25 5.39
N GLY A 61 5.54 23.35 4.70
CA GLY A 61 4.82 24.48 5.31
C GLY A 61 3.31 24.33 5.47
N LYS A 62 2.67 23.46 4.67
CA LYS A 62 1.22 23.16 4.72
C LYS A 62 1.02 21.69 5.04
N MET A 63 1.38 21.33 6.27
CA MET A 63 1.30 19.95 6.76
C MET A 63 -0.15 19.46 6.73
N LYS A 64 -0.37 18.27 6.17
CA LYS A 64 -1.68 17.62 6.11
C LYS A 64 -1.60 16.29 6.83
N GLN A 65 -2.59 16.00 7.67
CA GLN A 65 -2.71 14.69 8.31
C GLN A 65 -3.17 13.64 7.31
N PHE A 66 -2.63 12.44 7.46
CA PHE A 66 -3.02 11.26 6.70
C PHE A 66 -2.78 10.02 7.55
N ASN A 67 -3.51 8.96 7.21
CA ASN A 67 -3.31 7.64 7.78
C ASN A 67 -2.60 6.77 6.74
N PHE A 68 -1.79 5.83 7.18
CA PHE A 68 -1.23 4.80 6.31
C PHE A 68 -1.24 3.45 7.00
N HIS A 69 -1.28 2.40 6.19
CA HIS A 69 -1.10 1.04 6.67
C HIS A 69 -0.49 0.14 5.59
N ILE A 70 0.16 -0.92 6.02
CA ILE A 70 0.72 -1.97 5.19
C ILE A 70 -0.25 -3.15 5.19
N GLN A 71 -0.61 -3.64 4.01
CA GLN A 71 -1.41 -4.86 3.85
C GLN A 71 -0.88 -5.66 2.66
N GLY A 72 -0.34 -6.85 2.95
CA GLY A 72 0.36 -7.67 1.94
C GLY A 72 1.60 -6.94 1.42
N SER A 73 1.73 -6.83 0.09
CA SER A 73 2.82 -6.15 -0.61
C SER A 73 2.47 -4.71 -1.03
N ASN A 74 1.52 -4.08 -0.35
CA ASN A 74 1.04 -2.73 -0.68
C ASN A 74 1.09 -1.79 0.52
N LEU A 75 1.47 -0.55 0.24
CA LEU A 75 1.29 0.60 1.11
C LEU A 75 -0.02 1.30 0.77
N PHE A 76 -0.91 1.42 1.75
CA PHE A 76 -2.15 2.16 1.66
C PHE A 76 -1.99 3.52 2.33
N ILE A 77 -2.47 4.57 1.67
CA ILE A 77 -2.42 5.95 2.17
C ILE A 77 -3.83 6.53 2.11
N ASP A 78 -4.39 6.81 3.28
CA ASP A 78 -5.72 7.39 3.46
C ASP A 78 -5.59 8.89 3.74
N ARG A 79 -5.92 9.70 2.73
CA ARG A 79 -5.90 11.17 2.85
C ARG A 79 -7.17 11.64 3.55
N ILE A 80 -7.03 12.19 4.75
CA ILE A 80 -8.16 12.57 5.60
C ILE A 80 -8.99 13.70 4.97
N ASP A 81 -8.33 14.68 4.35
CA ASP A 81 -8.96 15.87 3.80
C ASP A 81 -9.76 15.58 2.52
N SER A 82 -9.21 14.76 1.62
CA SER A 82 -9.84 14.45 0.34
C SER A 82 -10.66 13.15 0.35
N LYS A 83 -10.57 12.34 1.42
CA LYS A 83 -11.15 10.99 1.50
C LYS A 83 -10.73 10.08 0.33
N ILE A 84 -9.50 10.28 -0.15
CA ILE A 84 -8.90 9.47 -1.22
C ILE A 84 -8.01 8.44 -0.55
N GLN A 85 -8.13 7.19 -0.96
CA GLN A 85 -7.18 6.14 -0.63
C GLN A 85 -6.30 5.87 -1.84
N ASP A 86 -4.99 5.97 -1.64
CA ASP A 86 -3.99 5.59 -2.62
C ASP A 86 -3.37 4.25 -2.25
N ILE A 87 -3.09 3.43 -3.25
CA ILE A 87 -2.44 2.12 -3.08
C ILE A 87 -1.15 2.13 -3.87
N VAL A 88 -0.03 1.91 -3.18
CA VAL A 88 1.31 1.91 -3.76
C VAL A 88 1.93 0.52 -3.57
N PRO A 89 2.17 -0.24 -4.65
CA PRO A 89 2.91 -1.50 -4.55
C PRO A 89 4.33 -1.26 -4.02
N ILE A 90 4.79 -2.10 -3.09
CA ILE A 90 6.13 -1.95 -2.50
C ILE A 90 7.23 -2.12 -3.56
N ASP A 91 7.05 -3.02 -4.53
CA ASP A 91 8.01 -3.21 -5.63
C ASP A 91 8.15 -1.95 -6.50
N MET A 92 7.03 -1.25 -6.73
CA MET A 92 7.04 0.05 -7.43
C MET A 92 7.82 1.08 -6.62
N LEU A 93 7.55 1.18 -5.32
CA LEU A 93 8.24 2.11 -4.43
C LEU A 93 9.74 1.82 -4.38
N TYR A 94 10.13 0.55 -4.29
CA TYR A 94 11.52 0.12 -4.34
C TYR A 94 12.19 0.50 -5.67
N THR A 95 11.51 0.25 -6.80
CA THR A 95 11.98 0.65 -8.13
C THR A 95 12.20 2.16 -8.24
N ILE A 96 11.33 2.97 -7.64
CA ILE A 96 11.51 4.43 -7.58
C ILE A 96 12.76 4.78 -6.78
N LEU A 97 12.98 4.16 -5.62
CA LEU A 97 14.17 4.41 -4.80
C LEU A 97 15.48 4.11 -5.55
N LEU A 98 15.51 3.03 -6.33
CA LEU A 98 16.67 2.67 -7.17
C LEU A 98 16.97 3.66 -8.30
N LYS A 99 15.96 4.45 -8.73
CA LYS A 99 16.13 5.44 -9.80
C LYS A 99 16.59 6.80 -9.28
N LEU A 100 16.45 7.06 -7.98
CA LEU A 100 16.85 8.32 -7.36
C LEU A 100 18.38 8.41 -7.24
N PRO A 101 18.96 9.62 -7.23
CA PRO A 101 20.39 9.78 -7.07
C PRO A 101 20.81 9.39 -5.65
N GLU A 102 21.68 8.38 -5.54
CA GLU A 102 22.16 7.85 -4.26
C GLU A 102 23.00 8.88 -3.48
N ASN A 103 23.84 9.65 -4.17
CA ASN A 103 24.81 10.57 -3.56
C ASN A 103 24.46 12.06 -3.71
N ASP A 104 23.21 12.39 -4.07
CA ASP A 104 22.77 13.77 -4.28
C ASP A 104 21.39 14.03 -3.67
N TYR A 105 21.03 15.30 -3.60
CA TYR A 105 19.71 15.75 -3.22
C TYR A 105 18.77 15.76 -4.43
N PHE A 106 17.52 15.32 -4.21
CA PHE A 106 16.46 15.37 -5.20
C PHE A 106 15.22 16.09 -4.66
N PRO A 107 14.44 16.76 -5.53
CA PRO A 107 13.22 17.46 -5.15
C PRO A 107 12.03 16.50 -4.99
N LEU A 108 10.99 16.97 -4.29
CA LEU A 108 9.71 16.26 -4.23
C LEU A 108 9.02 16.14 -5.60
N ALA A 109 9.10 17.17 -6.44
CA ALA A 109 8.65 17.17 -7.83
C ALA A 109 7.20 16.68 -8.07
N ASN A 110 6.21 17.29 -7.41
CA ASN A 110 4.82 16.84 -7.46
C ASN A 110 3.79 17.93 -7.81
N ASN A 111 4.21 19.00 -8.49
CA ASN A 111 3.28 20.01 -8.97
C ASN A 111 2.46 19.44 -10.14
N VAL A 112 1.16 19.28 -9.91
CA VAL A 112 0.22 18.73 -10.90
C VAL A 112 0.23 19.47 -12.23
N GLN A 113 0.36 20.80 -12.21
CA GLN A 113 0.37 21.59 -13.44
C GLN A 113 1.61 21.26 -14.28
N TYR A 114 2.78 21.19 -13.65
CA TYR A 114 4.03 20.89 -14.35
C TYR A 114 4.13 19.42 -14.77
N LEU A 115 3.58 18.50 -13.98
CA LEU A 115 3.45 17.09 -14.37
C LEU A 115 2.60 16.94 -15.63
N LYS A 116 1.44 17.59 -15.69
CA LYS A 116 0.57 17.60 -16.88
C LYS A 116 1.25 18.18 -18.12
N MET A 117 2.11 19.18 -17.92
CA MET A 117 2.86 19.83 -19.00
C MET A 117 4.16 19.10 -19.38
N GLY A 118 4.58 18.09 -18.60
CA GLY A 118 5.88 17.44 -18.78
C GLY A 118 7.08 18.33 -18.48
N THR A 119 6.90 19.41 -17.71
CA THR A 119 7.94 20.40 -17.38
C THR A 119 8.37 20.37 -15.92
N GLU A 120 7.87 19.40 -15.15
CA GLU A 120 8.26 19.22 -13.76
C GLU A 120 9.72 18.79 -13.65
N LYS A 121 10.37 19.21 -12.57
CA LYS A 121 11.76 18.82 -12.29
C LYS A 121 11.86 17.32 -12.04
N TYR A 122 12.95 16.71 -12.47
CA TYR A 122 13.22 15.32 -12.10
C TYR A 122 13.33 15.16 -10.57
N GLY A 123 12.56 14.24 -10.00
CA GLY A 123 12.51 13.95 -8.57
C GLY A 123 11.51 12.85 -8.24
N PHE A 124 11.14 12.76 -6.96
CA PHE A 124 10.33 11.65 -6.45
C PHE A 124 8.95 11.56 -7.10
N GLY A 125 8.21 12.67 -7.15
CA GLY A 125 6.86 12.74 -7.70
C GLY A 125 6.80 12.50 -9.20
N THR A 126 7.81 12.94 -9.97
CA THR A 126 7.90 12.62 -11.40
C THR A 126 8.19 11.14 -11.65
N LEU A 127 9.02 10.51 -10.81
CA LEU A 127 9.28 9.07 -10.91
C LEU A 127 8.01 8.28 -10.59
N LEU A 128 7.32 8.65 -9.51
CA LEU A 128 6.04 8.02 -9.15
C LEU A 128 4.98 8.20 -10.23
N TYR A 129 4.92 9.37 -10.87
CA TYR A 129 4.06 9.61 -12.03
C TYR A 129 4.39 8.67 -13.20
N ALA A 130 5.68 8.50 -13.51
CA ALA A 130 6.13 7.63 -14.60
C ALA A 130 5.82 6.15 -14.31
N GLU A 131 6.20 5.63 -13.13
CA GLU A 131 5.99 4.22 -12.77
C GLU A 131 4.51 3.83 -12.66
N SER A 132 3.64 4.81 -12.38
CA SER A 132 2.20 4.59 -12.26
C SER A 132 1.42 4.72 -13.57
N GLY A 133 2.12 4.82 -14.71
CA GLY A 133 1.49 4.99 -16.01
C GLY A 133 0.81 6.36 -16.17
N GLY A 134 1.33 7.39 -15.51
CA GLY A 134 0.81 8.75 -15.59
C GLY A 134 -0.34 9.05 -14.62
N ASN A 135 -0.38 8.39 -13.45
CA ASN A 135 -1.40 8.67 -12.45
C ASN A 135 -1.05 9.93 -11.63
N LEU A 136 -1.73 11.04 -11.91
CA LEU A 136 -1.52 12.31 -11.21
C LEU A 136 -1.88 12.24 -9.72
N THR A 137 -2.94 11.51 -9.36
CA THR A 137 -3.34 11.36 -7.96
C THR A 137 -2.24 10.66 -7.19
N LEU A 138 -1.69 9.57 -7.73
CA LEU A 138 -0.59 8.85 -7.09
C LEU A 138 0.68 9.72 -7.01
N ALA A 139 1.00 10.48 -8.06
CA ALA A 139 2.13 11.40 -8.04
C ALA A 139 1.99 12.45 -6.91
N GLN A 140 0.78 12.91 -6.59
CA GLN A 140 0.55 13.78 -5.44
C GLN A 140 0.79 13.09 -4.09
N SER A 141 0.58 11.77 -4.00
CA SER A 141 0.86 10.96 -2.80
C SER A 141 2.32 10.99 -2.39
N SER A 142 3.21 11.44 -3.28
CA SER A 142 4.62 11.65 -2.97
C SER A 142 4.83 12.44 -1.68
N SER A 143 3.99 13.45 -1.37
CA SER A 143 4.10 14.24 -0.12
C SER A 143 3.95 13.38 1.14
N GLN A 144 3.06 12.39 1.10
CA GLN A 144 2.82 11.43 2.18
C GLN A 144 3.90 10.36 2.20
N ILE A 145 4.25 9.81 1.04
CA ILE A 145 5.26 8.75 0.91
C ILE A 145 6.62 9.22 1.43
N VAL A 146 7.08 10.41 1.05
CA VAL A 146 8.39 10.91 1.55
C VAL A 146 8.36 11.16 3.05
N ALA A 147 7.21 11.51 3.64
CA ALA A 147 7.07 11.66 5.09
C ALA A 147 7.22 10.30 5.80
N ILE A 148 6.59 9.25 5.26
CA ILE A 148 6.73 7.87 5.77
C ILE A 148 8.19 7.41 5.65
N LEU A 149 8.80 7.57 4.48
CA LEU A 149 10.19 7.15 4.22
C LEU A 149 11.21 7.92 5.07
N THR A 150 10.94 9.19 5.37
CA THR A 150 11.77 9.99 6.29
C THR A 150 11.65 9.45 7.71
N GLY A 151 10.44 9.10 8.16
CA GLY A 151 10.22 8.45 9.45
C GLY A 151 10.92 7.09 9.57
N CYS A 152 10.98 6.34 8.47
CA CYS A 152 11.73 5.08 8.37
C CYS A 152 13.25 5.26 8.29
N LYS A 153 13.76 6.51 8.27
CA LYS A 153 15.18 6.83 8.05
C LYS A 153 15.74 6.32 6.72
N ILE A 154 14.88 6.06 5.73
CA ILE A 154 15.27 5.72 4.36
C ILE A 154 15.69 7.00 3.64
N LEU A 155 14.93 8.08 3.86
CA LEU A 155 15.23 9.41 3.32
C LEU A 155 15.60 10.39 4.43
N ILE A 156 16.49 11.33 4.13
CA ILE A 156 16.74 12.52 4.94
C ILE A 156 16.12 13.72 4.24
N TRP A 157 15.31 14.48 4.97
CA TRP A 157 14.77 15.76 4.53
C TRP A 157 15.66 16.92 4.97
N ASN A 158 15.85 17.92 4.10
CA ASN A 158 16.61 19.14 4.40
C ASN A 158 15.93 20.11 5.40
N ASN A 159 14.79 19.75 6.00
CA ASN A 159 14.02 20.56 6.96
C ASN A 159 13.52 21.92 6.44
N LEU A 160 13.57 22.17 5.13
CA LEU A 160 13.08 23.42 4.56
C LEU A 160 11.59 23.34 4.23
N LYS A 161 10.80 24.33 4.64
CA LYS A 161 9.35 24.40 4.34
C LYS A 161 9.02 24.65 2.86
N ARG A 162 9.98 25.18 2.10
CA ARG A 162 9.92 25.47 0.65
C ARG A 162 11.19 24.92 0.01
N ASN A 163 11.11 24.53 -1.26
CA ASN A 163 12.21 23.86 -1.97
C ASN A 163 12.71 22.64 -1.18
N MET A 164 11.77 21.79 -0.78
CA MET A 164 12.07 20.55 -0.05
C MET A 164 12.98 19.67 -0.93
N LEU A 165 14.09 19.26 -0.33
CA LEU A 165 15.02 18.33 -0.92
C LEU A 165 15.19 17.13 0.01
N PHE A 166 15.46 16.00 -0.62
CA PHE A 166 15.62 14.71 0.03
C PHE A 166 16.90 14.05 -0.44
N HIS A 167 17.47 13.21 0.40
CA HIS A 167 18.65 12.42 0.10
C HIS A 167 18.43 11.00 0.63
N ILE A 168 18.95 9.98 -0.06
CA ILE A 168 18.88 8.59 0.38
C ILE A 168 19.86 8.39 1.53
N ALA A 169 19.36 7.98 2.69
CA ALA A 169 20.19 7.72 3.87
C ALA A 169 20.51 6.24 4.03
N ASN A 170 19.49 5.39 3.88
CA ASN A 170 19.60 3.94 3.99
C ASN A 170 18.74 3.33 2.89
N LEU A 171 19.37 2.94 1.78
CA LEU A 171 18.67 2.24 0.70
C LEU A 171 18.44 0.78 1.11
N PRO A 172 17.20 0.28 1.14
CA PRO A 172 16.95 -1.15 1.35
C PRO A 172 17.62 -1.98 0.24
N GLN A 173 18.11 -3.18 0.55
CA GLN A 173 18.76 -4.06 -0.44
C GLN A 173 17.75 -4.71 -1.40
N ASN A 174 16.48 -4.78 -1.00
CA ASN A 174 15.40 -5.37 -1.77
C ASN A 174 14.03 -4.86 -1.27
N ALA A 175 12.97 -5.18 -2.02
CA ALA A 175 11.61 -4.80 -1.67
C ALA A 175 11.10 -5.42 -0.37
N SER A 176 11.60 -6.60 0.02
CA SER A 176 11.23 -7.23 1.30
C SER A 176 11.78 -6.46 2.50
N GLU A 177 13.03 -5.98 2.42
CA GLU A 177 13.62 -5.13 3.45
C GLU A 177 12.93 -3.75 3.54
N LEU A 178 12.49 -3.21 2.39
CA LEU A 178 11.65 -2.01 2.38
C LEU A 178 10.30 -2.26 3.09
N LEU A 179 9.63 -3.37 2.76
CA LEU A 179 8.37 -3.77 3.41
C LEU A 179 8.55 -3.92 4.93
N GLU A 180 9.63 -4.57 5.37
CA GLU A 180 9.95 -4.76 6.77
C GLU A 180 10.17 -3.41 7.47
N SER A 181 10.94 -2.52 6.87
CA SER A 181 11.20 -1.17 7.41
C SER A 181 9.91 -0.38 7.60
N LEU A 182 9.02 -0.38 6.60
CA LEU A 182 7.73 0.30 6.66
C LEU A 182 6.80 -0.32 7.72
N THR A 183 6.78 -1.65 7.82
CA THR A 183 5.96 -2.38 8.80
C THR A 183 6.42 -2.10 10.23
N ASN A 184 7.73 -2.13 10.46
CA ASN A 184 8.31 -1.81 11.77
C ASN A 184 8.04 -0.36 12.17
N TYR A 185 8.12 0.56 11.21
CA TYR A 185 7.79 1.96 11.47
C TYR A 185 6.31 2.15 11.81
N GLN A 186 5.38 1.53 11.07
CA GLN A 186 3.95 1.55 11.41
C GLN A 186 3.68 1.07 12.85
N LYS A 187 4.27 -0.07 13.25
CA LYS A 187 4.16 -0.59 14.61
C LYS A 187 4.69 0.38 15.66
N SER A 188 5.80 1.04 15.37
CA SER A 188 6.41 2.00 16.29
C SER A 188 5.50 3.22 16.57
N LEU A 189 4.70 3.63 15.58
CA LEU A 189 3.73 4.71 15.76
C LEU A 189 2.57 4.27 16.65
N PHE A 190 2.11 3.02 16.51
CA PHE A 190 1.02 2.50 17.34
C PHE A 190 1.41 2.34 18.82
N ILE A 191 2.66 1.97 19.10
CA ILE A 191 3.16 1.85 20.48
C ILE A 191 3.31 3.24 21.13
N ALA A 192 3.66 4.28 20.35
CA ALA A 192 3.86 5.62 20.89
C ALA A 192 2.56 6.33 21.32
N ASP A 193 1.41 5.90 20.80
CA ASP A 193 0.10 6.48 21.06
C ASP A 193 -0.66 5.79 22.23
N ASN A 194 -0.08 4.75 22.84
CA ASN A 194 -0.64 4.01 23.99
C ASN A 194 0.21 4.17 25.27
#